data_AF-E3GX22-F1
#
_entry.id   AF-E3GX22-F1
#
_cell.length_a   1.000
_cell.length_b   1.000
_cell.length_c   1.000
_cell.angle_alpha   90.00
_cell.angle_beta   90.00
_cell.angle_gamma   90.00
#
_symmetry.space_group_name_H-M   'P 1'
#
loop_
_entity.id
_entity.type
_entity.pdbx_description
1 polymer ?
#
loop_
_entity_poly.entity_id
_entity_poly.type
_entity_poly.pdbx_seq_one_letter_code
_entity_poly.pdbx_strand_id
1 'polypeptide(L)'
;MKILPKVEIVDLSLKIDDYIVIADLHLGYEEYLRNTGMFIPNFQIDLIIDRIERIRKITKSKKLIINGDLKHEFGKLSFQESTELENFLKYAKDKFKKIVLVKGNHDPLLPYLNIDLKIVDSIKIKDYLIVHGHEIPEKLAPNIIIGHEHPCIGLRHGGRVEKVKCFLKCKFKNRNLIVMPSFNFVTEGSDILQSNFLSPFLKKIDVDECNVYVVEDFEVFEFGKVKDIIKLQADEL
;
A
#
# COMPACT_ATOMS: atom_id res chain seq x y z
N MET A 1 -15.76 -2.12 1.46
CA MET A 1 -16.34 -2.54 0.16
C MET A 1 -15.72 -3.87 -0.30
N LYS A 2 -16.46 -4.82 -0.88
CA LYS A 2 -15.86 -6.08 -1.42
C LYS A 2 -15.22 -5.82 -2.79
N ILE A 3 -13.93 -6.15 -2.95
CA ILE A 3 -13.20 -6.00 -4.23
C ILE A 3 -13.01 -7.33 -4.97
N LEU A 4 -12.85 -8.42 -4.22
CA LEU A 4 -12.80 -9.81 -4.68
C LEU A 4 -13.62 -10.68 -3.71
N PRO A 5 -13.95 -11.94 -4.08
CA PRO A 5 -14.53 -12.86 -3.10
C PRO A 5 -13.68 -12.88 -1.83
N LYS A 6 -14.29 -12.77 -0.64
CA LYS A 6 -13.58 -12.81 0.67
C LYS A 6 -12.48 -11.74 0.89
N VAL A 7 -12.39 -10.72 0.04
CA VAL A 7 -11.47 -9.58 0.21
C VAL A 7 -12.28 -8.29 0.23
N GLU A 8 -12.12 -7.54 1.32
CA GLU A 8 -12.82 -6.28 1.55
C GLU A 8 -11.80 -5.15 1.69
N ILE A 9 -12.00 -4.06 0.97
CA ILE A 9 -11.35 -2.79 1.24
C ILE A 9 -11.95 -2.22 2.53
N VAL A 10 -11.08 -1.86 3.47
CA VAL A 10 -11.41 -1.14 4.70
C VAL A 10 -10.35 -0.03 4.84
N ASP A 11 -10.73 1.19 4.49
CA ASP A 11 -9.79 2.32 4.35
C ASP A 11 -8.59 1.92 3.46
N LEU A 12 -7.35 2.31 3.77
CA LEU A 12 -6.15 2.00 2.97
C LEU A 12 -5.65 0.56 3.15
N SER A 13 -6.52 -0.35 3.60
CA SER A 13 -6.17 -1.75 3.87
C SER A 13 -7.10 -2.75 3.17
N LEU A 14 -6.63 -3.99 3.06
CA LEU A 14 -7.46 -5.13 2.69
C LEU A 14 -7.69 -6.03 3.90
N LYS A 15 -8.95 -6.41 4.12
CA LYS A 15 -9.33 -7.51 5.01
C LYS A 15 -9.44 -8.81 4.22
N ILE A 16 -8.63 -9.80 4.60
CA ILE A 16 -8.64 -11.15 4.02
C ILE A 16 -8.73 -12.17 5.14
N ASP A 17 -9.89 -12.82 5.27
CA ASP A 17 -10.15 -13.71 6.41
C ASP A 17 -10.02 -12.96 7.75
N ASP A 18 -9.02 -13.32 8.58
CA ASP A 18 -8.65 -12.69 9.86
C ASP A 18 -7.41 -11.78 9.75
N TYR A 19 -6.96 -11.50 8.53
CA TYR A 19 -5.82 -10.63 8.25
C TYR A 19 -6.25 -9.24 7.84
N ILE A 20 -5.57 -8.22 8.38
CA ILE A 20 -5.42 -6.91 7.75
C ILE A 20 -4.15 -6.94 6.92
N VAL A 21 -4.21 -6.44 5.70
CA VAL A 21 -3.07 -6.22 4.81
C VAL A 21 -2.96 -4.71 4.59
N ILE A 22 -1.80 -4.15 4.90
CA ILE A 22 -1.39 -2.77 4.58
C ILE A 22 -0.11 -2.83 3.73
N ALA A 23 0.21 -1.79 3.00
CA ALA A 23 1.39 -1.75 2.14
C ALA A 23 2.11 -0.40 2.28
N ASP A 24 3.43 -0.40 2.10
CA ASP A 24 4.22 0.81 1.87
C ASP A 24 4.07 1.89 2.96
N LEU A 25 4.58 1.60 4.17
CA LEU A 25 4.53 2.55 5.28
C LEU A 25 5.63 3.62 5.14
N HIS A 26 6.82 3.22 4.71
CA HIS A 26 8.03 4.05 4.66
C HIS A 26 8.22 4.87 5.94
N LEU A 27 8.34 4.17 7.08
CA LEU A 27 8.79 4.80 8.32
C LEU A 27 10.16 5.47 8.08
N GLY A 28 10.38 6.65 8.67
CA GLY A 28 11.57 7.48 8.43
C GLY A 28 11.49 8.41 7.22
N TYR A 29 10.44 8.36 6.40
CA TYR A 29 10.35 9.23 5.20
C TYR A 29 10.34 10.73 5.52
N GLU A 30 9.73 11.15 6.64
CA GLU A 30 9.76 12.55 7.10
C GLU A 30 11.19 13.06 7.33
N GLU A 31 12.07 12.20 7.86
CA GLU A 31 13.48 12.53 8.06
C GLU A 31 14.23 12.64 6.74
N TYR A 32 13.97 11.73 5.79
CA TYR A 32 14.51 11.84 4.43
C TYR A 32 14.16 13.20 3.81
N LEU A 33 12.89 13.62 3.88
CA LEU A 33 12.45 14.92 3.37
C LEU A 33 13.17 16.08 4.07
N ARG A 34 13.35 16.03 5.39
CA ARG A 34 14.15 17.04 6.11
C ARG A 34 15.60 17.09 5.65
N ASN A 35 16.22 15.94 5.42
CA ASN A 35 17.59 15.87 4.93
C ASN A 35 17.72 16.44 3.50
N THR A 36 16.64 16.44 2.72
CA THR A 36 16.56 17.10 1.40
C THR A 36 16.17 18.59 1.46
N GLY A 37 15.99 19.16 2.66
CA GLY A 37 15.72 20.58 2.87
C GLY A 37 14.25 20.96 3.03
N MET A 38 13.33 19.99 3.09
CA MET A 38 11.92 20.26 3.39
C MET A 38 11.68 20.44 4.88
N PHE A 39 10.90 21.45 5.28
CA PHE A 39 10.52 21.63 6.68
C PHE A 39 9.23 20.88 6.98
N ILE A 40 9.36 19.63 7.47
CA ILE A 40 8.23 18.76 7.83
C ILE A 40 8.38 18.26 9.29
N PRO A 41 7.31 18.33 10.13
CA PRO A 41 7.35 17.78 11.47
C PRO A 41 7.34 16.25 11.47
N ASN A 42 7.57 15.64 12.63
CA ASN A 42 7.34 14.21 12.85
C ASN A 42 5.90 14.01 13.31
N PHE A 43 5.07 13.38 12.48
CA PHE A 43 3.66 13.11 12.78
C PHE A 43 3.17 11.77 12.22
N GLN A 44 3.85 11.22 11.21
CA GLN A 44 3.35 10.07 10.45
C GLN A 44 3.10 8.83 11.33
N ILE A 45 4.01 8.51 12.26
CA ILE A 45 3.91 7.28 13.06
C ILE A 45 2.62 7.22 13.90
N ASP A 46 2.23 8.33 14.51
CA ASP A 46 1.02 8.40 15.33
C ASP A 46 -0.23 8.23 14.47
N LEU A 47 -0.27 8.88 13.29
CA LEU A 47 -1.36 8.72 12.34
C LEU A 47 -1.48 7.29 11.80
N ILE A 48 -0.35 6.63 11.51
CA ILE A 48 -0.33 5.22 11.09
C ILE A 48 -0.94 4.33 12.17
N ILE A 49 -0.51 4.49 13.44
CA ILE A 49 -1.00 3.70 14.58
C ILE A 49 -2.50 3.95 14.82
N ASP A 50 -2.95 5.20 14.77
CA ASP A 50 -4.36 5.54 14.96
C ASP A 50 -5.23 4.97 13.83
N ARG A 51 -4.78 5.07 12.58
CA ARG A 51 -5.50 4.55 11.42
C ARG A 51 -5.61 3.04 11.46
N ILE A 52 -4.52 2.32 11.70
CA ILE A 52 -4.55 0.85 11.81
C ILE A 52 -5.38 0.38 13.01
N GLU A 53 -5.40 1.11 14.12
CA GLU A 53 -6.25 0.78 15.28
C GLU A 53 -7.73 0.91 14.96
N ARG A 54 -8.13 1.96 14.23
CA ARG A 54 -9.50 2.13 13.73
C ARG A 54 -9.88 0.96 12.80
N ILE A 55 -9.03 0.63 11.84
CA ILE A 55 -9.23 -0.51 10.92
C ILE A 55 -9.36 -1.81 11.72
N ARG A 56 -8.50 -2.06 12.71
CA ARG A 56 -8.55 -3.25 13.57
C ARG A 56 -9.86 -3.34 14.34
N LYS A 57 -10.38 -2.23 14.87
CA LYS A 57 -11.67 -2.19 15.57
C LYS A 57 -12.84 -2.52 14.63
N ILE A 58 -12.82 -1.99 13.41
CA ILE A 58 -13.86 -2.24 12.38
C ILE A 58 -13.83 -3.71 11.93
N THR A 59 -12.65 -4.19 11.55
CA THR A 59 -12.46 -5.53 10.97
C THR A 59 -12.52 -6.65 11.99
N LYS A 60 -12.18 -6.34 13.26
CA LYS A 60 -11.94 -7.29 14.36
C LYS A 60 -10.83 -8.33 14.05
N SER A 61 -10.02 -8.06 13.03
CA SER A 61 -8.92 -8.93 12.59
C SER A 61 -7.83 -9.01 13.65
N LYS A 62 -7.25 -10.21 13.82
CA LYS A 62 -6.21 -10.48 14.83
C LYS A 62 -4.83 -10.67 14.23
N LYS A 63 -4.69 -10.58 12.91
CA LYS A 63 -3.43 -10.80 12.20
C LYS A 63 -3.15 -9.62 11.27
N LEU A 64 -1.88 -9.28 11.14
CA LEU A 64 -1.39 -8.19 10.32
C LEU A 64 -0.39 -8.71 9.28
N ILE A 65 -0.54 -8.25 8.05
CA ILE A 65 0.44 -8.39 6.98
C ILE A 65 0.84 -6.99 6.53
N ILE A 66 2.14 -6.75 6.51
CA ILE A 66 2.75 -5.55 5.92
C ILE A 66 3.30 -5.98 4.57
N ASN A 67 2.79 -5.43 3.48
CA ASN A 67 3.15 -5.80 2.11
C ASN A 67 4.30 -4.95 1.58
N GLY A 68 5.46 -5.07 2.24
CA GLY A 68 6.71 -4.42 1.90
C GLY A 68 6.80 -2.94 2.22
N ASP A 69 8.01 -2.44 2.07
CA ASP A 69 8.45 -1.07 2.32
C ASP A 69 7.98 -0.56 3.68
N LEU A 70 8.33 -1.34 4.72
CA LEU A 70 8.06 -0.96 6.11
C LEU A 70 8.90 0.27 6.50
N LYS A 71 10.15 0.32 6.04
CA LYS A 71 11.07 1.43 6.28
C LYS A 71 11.46 2.13 4.98
N HIS A 72 12.01 3.34 5.06
CA HIS A 72 12.35 4.14 3.90
C HIS A 72 13.81 3.99 3.46
N GLU A 73 14.77 4.14 4.37
CA GLU A 73 16.18 4.23 3.99
C GLU A 73 16.72 2.88 3.53
N PHE A 74 17.42 2.80 2.39
CA PHE A 74 18.04 1.54 1.96
C PHE A 74 19.21 1.12 2.86
N GLY A 75 19.86 2.11 3.50
CA GLY A 75 21.08 1.97 4.27
C GLY A 75 20.86 1.83 5.78
N LYS A 76 21.75 2.45 6.57
CA LYS A 76 21.69 2.39 8.04
C LYS A 76 20.41 3.08 8.53
N LEU A 77 19.72 2.44 9.46
CA LEU A 77 18.63 3.05 10.20
C LEU A 77 19.13 4.33 10.87
N SER A 78 18.41 5.42 10.67
CA SER A 78 18.58 6.62 11.47
C SER A 78 18.00 6.40 12.88
N PHE A 79 18.27 7.34 13.78
CA PHE A 79 17.69 7.31 15.12
C PHE A 79 16.15 7.44 15.08
N GLN A 80 15.62 8.30 14.20
CA GLN A 80 14.18 8.47 14.04
C GLN A 80 13.53 7.22 13.44
N GLU A 81 14.04 6.71 12.32
CA GLU A 81 13.48 5.53 11.67
C GLU A 81 13.51 4.32 12.60
N SER A 82 14.58 4.15 13.38
CA SER A 82 14.66 3.11 14.42
C SER A 82 13.58 3.29 15.49
N THR A 83 13.37 4.53 15.96
CA THR A 83 12.36 4.84 16.98
C THR A 83 10.94 4.59 16.47
N GLU A 84 10.63 5.01 15.24
CA GLU A 84 9.34 4.78 14.60
C GLU A 84 9.06 3.29 14.37
N LEU A 85 10.08 2.56 13.91
CA LEU A 85 10.00 1.12 13.71
C LEU A 85 9.73 0.40 15.04
N GLU A 86 10.45 0.75 16.11
CA GLU A 86 10.22 0.20 17.44
C GLU A 86 8.81 0.50 17.95
N ASN A 87 8.34 1.73 17.79
CA ASN A 87 6.98 2.14 18.19
C ASN A 87 5.91 1.35 17.44
N PHE A 88 6.04 1.25 16.11
CA PHE A 88 5.11 0.50 15.28
C PHE A 88 5.08 -0.98 15.66
N LEU A 89 6.26 -1.60 15.82
CA LEU A 89 6.35 -3.02 16.17
C LEU A 89 5.82 -3.30 17.57
N LYS A 90 6.09 -2.42 18.54
CA LYS A 90 5.53 -2.52 19.90
C LYS A 90 4.01 -2.50 19.86
N TYR A 91 3.42 -1.53 19.15
CA TYR A 91 1.98 -1.47 18.94
C TYR A 91 1.45 -2.75 18.26
N ALA A 92 2.09 -3.16 17.17
CA ALA A 92 1.63 -4.29 16.38
C ALA A 92 1.66 -5.60 17.20
N LYS A 93 2.70 -5.80 18.04
CA LYS A 93 2.81 -6.98 18.92
C LYS A 93 1.78 -6.98 20.05
N ASP A 94 1.43 -5.80 20.58
CA ASP A 94 0.38 -5.67 21.59
C ASP A 94 -1.01 -5.97 21.00
N LYS A 95 -1.28 -5.57 19.76
CA LYS A 95 -2.62 -5.65 19.16
C LYS A 95 -2.88 -6.87 18.28
N PHE A 96 -1.84 -7.49 17.70
CA PHE A 96 -1.98 -8.58 16.74
C PHE A 96 -1.29 -9.85 17.23
N LYS A 97 -1.98 -10.99 17.05
CA LYS A 97 -1.47 -12.32 17.41
C LYS A 97 -0.43 -12.85 16.44
N LYS A 98 -0.41 -12.31 15.21
CA LYS A 98 0.50 -12.72 14.15
C LYS A 98 0.77 -11.53 13.25
N ILE A 99 2.05 -11.24 13.03
CA ILE A 99 2.53 -10.19 12.16
C ILE A 99 3.46 -10.84 11.14
N VAL A 100 3.26 -10.54 9.86
CA VAL A 100 4.13 -10.99 8.79
C VAL A 100 4.49 -9.79 7.93
N LEU A 101 5.77 -9.62 7.64
CA LEU A 101 6.26 -8.69 6.63
C LEU A 101 6.55 -9.47 5.35
N VAL A 102 5.90 -9.09 4.26
CA VAL A 102 6.36 -9.43 2.92
C VAL A 102 7.43 -8.42 2.55
N LYS A 103 8.59 -8.86 2.09
CA LYS A 103 9.74 -7.97 1.83
C LYS A 103 9.48 -7.03 0.65
N GLY A 104 9.67 -5.73 0.86
CA GLY A 104 9.76 -4.72 -0.21
C GLY A 104 11.19 -4.43 -0.66
N ASN A 105 11.36 -3.59 -1.68
CA ASN A 105 12.69 -3.24 -2.17
C ASN A 105 13.44 -2.33 -1.19
N HIS A 106 12.75 -1.60 -0.30
CA HIS A 106 13.36 -0.80 0.77
C HIS A 106 13.68 -1.60 2.04
N ASP A 107 13.40 -2.91 2.08
CA ASP A 107 13.58 -3.76 3.26
C ASP A 107 14.83 -4.69 3.23
N PRO A 108 15.91 -4.47 2.46
CA PRO A 108 16.96 -5.49 2.31
C PRO A 108 17.72 -5.79 3.61
N LEU A 109 17.76 -4.82 4.52
CA LEU A 109 18.48 -4.94 5.79
C LEU A 109 17.63 -5.47 6.95
N LEU A 110 16.29 -5.43 6.86
CA LEU A 110 15.41 -5.86 7.94
C LEU A 110 15.66 -7.30 8.41
N PRO A 111 15.93 -8.29 7.52
CA PRO A 111 16.26 -9.66 7.96
C PRO A 111 17.52 -9.78 8.81
N TYR A 112 18.41 -8.79 8.77
CA TYR A 112 19.67 -8.79 9.53
C TYR A 112 19.58 -7.97 10.82
N LEU A 113 18.47 -7.25 11.02
CA LEU A 113 18.20 -6.58 12.28
C LEU A 113 17.63 -7.59 13.27
N ASN A 114 17.93 -7.43 14.56
CA ASN A 114 17.39 -8.27 15.62
C ASN A 114 15.93 -7.90 15.94
N ILE A 115 15.08 -8.00 14.91
CA ILE A 115 13.66 -7.69 14.97
C ILE A 115 12.90 -9.01 15.00
N ASP A 116 12.17 -9.24 16.09
CA ASP A 116 11.26 -10.37 16.20
C ASP A 116 9.99 -10.10 15.36
N LEU A 117 10.14 -10.32 14.04
CA LEU A 117 9.11 -10.19 13.00
C LEU A 117 9.34 -11.27 11.94
N LYS A 118 8.28 -11.97 11.53
CA LYS A 118 8.39 -12.95 10.44
C LYS A 118 8.48 -12.23 9.09
N ILE A 119 9.65 -12.29 8.44
CA ILE A 119 9.89 -11.71 7.12
C ILE A 119 9.89 -12.81 6.05
N VAL A 120 9.18 -12.61 4.94
CA VAL A 120 9.06 -13.56 3.83
C VAL A 120 9.07 -12.81 2.48
N ASP A 121 9.45 -13.46 1.39
CA ASP A 121 9.37 -12.84 0.05
C ASP A 121 7.94 -12.80 -0.51
N SER A 122 7.09 -13.73 -0.06
CA SER A 122 5.67 -13.76 -0.38
C SER A 122 4.89 -14.56 0.66
N ILE A 123 3.58 -14.32 0.73
CA ILE A 123 2.67 -15.12 1.56
C ILE A 123 1.43 -15.50 0.78
N LYS A 124 1.03 -16.77 0.91
CA LYS A 124 -0.20 -17.30 0.32
C LYS A 124 -1.26 -17.48 1.42
N ILE A 125 -2.44 -16.91 1.19
CA ILE A 125 -3.64 -17.14 2.00
C ILE A 125 -4.68 -17.74 1.06
N LYS A 126 -4.97 -19.03 1.16
CA LYS A 126 -5.92 -19.71 0.23
C LYS A 126 -5.51 -19.42 -1.23
N ASP A 127 -6.35 -18.76 -2.01
CA ASP A 127 -6.10 -18.43 -3.44
C ASP A 127 -5.51 -17.03 -3.67
N TYR A 128 -5.08 -16.34 -2.60
CA TYR A 128 -4.48 -15.01 -2.63
C TYR A 128 -2.98 -15.13 -2.40
N LEU A 129 -2.20 -14.61 -3.35
CA LEU A 129 -0.77 -14.42 -3.22
C LEU A 129 -0.50 -12.94 -2.95
N ILE A 130 0.15 -12.65 -1.83
CA ILE A 130 0.59 -11.30 -1.45
C ILE A 130 2.09 -11.23 -1.66
N VAL A 131 2.51 -10.29 -2.52
CA VAL A 131 3.91 -9.99 -2.85
C VAL A 131 4.03 -8.47 -2.94
N HIS A 132 5.19 -7.88 -2.67
CA HIS A 132 5.29 -6.42 -2.68
C HIS A 132 5.02 -5.82 -4.07
N GLY A 133 5.57 -6.41 -5.14
CA GLY A 133 5.30 -6.00 -6.51
C GLY A 133 6.47 -5.36 -7.25
N HIS A 134 7.63 -5.22 -6.62
CA HIS A 134 8.90 -4.82 -7.26
C HIS A 134 9.46 -5.90 -8.20
N GLU A 135 9.09 -7.16 -7.97
CA GLU A 135 9.43 -8.32 -8.81
C GLU A 135 8.21 -9.21 -9.05
N ILE A 136 8.19 -9.93 -10.19
CA ILE A 136 7.16 -10.92 -10.49
C ILE A 136 7.69 -12.31 -10.08
N PRO A 137 7.06 -12.99 -9.11
CA PRO A 137 7.50 -14.32 -8.72
C PRO A 137 7.16 -15.36 -9.80
N GLU A 138 7.91 -16.46 -9.83
CA GLU A 138 7.69 -17.55 -10.79
C GLU A 138 6.32 -18.20 -10.63
N LYS A 139 5.87 -18.38 -9.38
CA LYS A 139 4.61 -19.04 -9.03
C LYS A 139 3.54 -18.01 -8.67
N LEU A 140 2.48 -17.98 -9.46
CA LEU A 140 1.35 -17.05 -9.29
C LEU A 140 0.10 -17.80 -8.82
N ALA A 141 -0.68 -17.17 -7.93
CA ALA A 141 -2.01 -17.63 -7.54
C ALA A 141 -3.12 -17.01 -8.43
N PRO A 142 -4.37 -17.50 -8.38
CA PRO A 142 -5.49 -16.90 -9.11
C PRO A 142 -5.76 -15.43 -8.76
N ASN A 143 -5.45 -15.02 -7.52
CA ASN A 143 -5.56 -13.65 -7.06
C ASN A 143 -4.20 -13.18 -6.53
N ILE A 144 -3.74 -12.03 -7.01
CA ILE A 144 -2.45 -11.44 -6.67
C ILE A 144 -2.73 -10.08 -6.05
N ILE A 145 -2.04 -9.77 -4.96
CA ILE A 145 -2.13 -8.50 -4.24
C ILE A 145 -0.73 -7.92 -4.14
N ILE A 146 -0.56 -6.69 -4.64
CA ILE A 146 0.69 -5.95 -4.65
C ILE A 146 0.54 -4.57 -3.99
N GLY A 147 1.65 -4.03 -3.49
CA GLY A 147 1.82 -2.62 -3.13
C GLY A 147 2.70 -1.95 -4.17
N HIS A 148 3.80 -1.32 -3.73
CA HIS A 148 4.93 -0.81 -4.52
C HIS A 148 4.63 0.36 -5.46
N GLU A 149 3.51 0.31 -6.19
CA GLU A 149 3.12 1.37 -7.13
C GLU A 149 2.59 2.62 -6.42
N HIS A 150 1.92 2.43 -5.28
CA HIS A 150 1.18 3.46 -4.54
C HIS A 150 0.18 4.20 -5.43
N PRO A 151 -0.79 3.50 -6.04
CA PRO A 151 -1.74 4.13 -6.96
C PRO A 151 -2.56 5.23 -6.28
N CYS A 152 -2.61 6.38 -6.96
CA CYS A 152 -3.56 7.46 -6.71
C CYS A 152 -4.16 7.92 -8.05
N ILE A 153 -5.26 8.66 -7.99
CA ILE A 153 -5.76 9.42 -9.14
C ILE A 153 -5.60 10.91 -8.87
N GLY A 154 -5.12 11.67 -9.85
CA GLY A 154 -5.16 13.12 -9.81
C GLY A 154 -6.50 13.64 -10.32
N LEU A 155 -7.35 14.18 -9.44
CA LEU A 155 -8.57 14.91 -9.78
C LEU A 155 -8.20 16.32 -10.25
N ARG A 156 -8.52 16.61 -11.52
CA ARG A 156 -8.13 17.87 -12.17
C ARG A 156 -9.34 18.77 -12.33
N HIS A 157 -9.23 20.00 -11.84
CA HIS A 157 -10.24 21.03 -12.08
C HIS A 157 -9.55 22.37 -12.33
N GLY A 158 -9.66 22.87 -13.55
CA GLY A 158 -8.85 24.00 -14.03
C GLY A 158 -7.36 23.73 -13.90
N GLY A 159 -6.62 24.62 -13.23
CA GLY A 159 -5.18 24.47 -12.98
C GLY A 159 -4.80 23.67 -11.72
N ARG A 160 -5.78 23.15 -10.97
CA ARG A 160 -5.54 22.44 -9.70
C ARG A 160 -5.62 20.93 -9.90
N VAL A 161 -4.76 20.23 -9.18
CA VAL A 161 -4.72 18.76 -9.14
C VAL A 161 -4.74 18.32 -7.69
N GLU A 162 -5.77 17.57 -7.32
CA GLU A 162 -5.88 16.94 -6.01
C GLU A 162 -5.67 15.44 -6.18
N LYS A 163 -4.67 14.87 -5.51
CA LYS A 163 -4.39 13.44 -5.58
C LYS A 163 -5.13 12.73 -4.47
N VAL A 164 -5.84 11.66 -4.82
CA VAL A 164 -6.53 10.79 -3.86
C VAL A 164 -6.12 9.35 -4.06
N LYS A 165 -5.84 8.65 -2.95
CA LYS A 165 -5.39 7.27 -2.95
C LYS A 165 -6.47 6.34 -3.45
N CYS A 166 -6.06 5.29 -4.16
CA CYS A 166 -7.01 4.33 -4.70
C CYS A 166 -6.46 2.90 -4.67
N PHE A 167 -7.35 1.92 -4.73
CA PHE A 167 -7.00 0.57 -5.13
C PHE A 167 -7.24 0.42 -6.63
N LEU A 168 -6.39 -0.37 -7.30
CA LEU A 168 -6.66 -0.83 -8.66
C LEU A 168 -7.06 -2.30 -8.66
N LYS A 169 -8.06 -2.63 -9.46
CA LYS A 169 -8.42 -4.03 -9.79
C LYS A 169 -8.22 -4.27 -11.27
N CYS A 170 -7.21 -5.06 -11.58
CA CYS A 170 -6.72 -5.33 -12.91
C CYS A 170 -6.76 -6.84 -13.23
N LYS A 171 -6.35 -7.18 -14.46
CA LYS A 171 -6.06 -8.55 -14.89
C LYS A 171 -4.60 -8.69 -15.28
N PHE A 172 -3.91 -9.69 -14.73
CA PHE A 172 -2.53 -10.04 -15.12
C PHE A 172 -2.47 -11.51 -15.51
N LYS A 173 -2.19 -11.82 -16.78
CA LYS A 173 -2.16 -13.21 -17.30
C LYS A 173 -3.40 -14.03 -16.87
N ASN A 174 -4.60 -13.49 -17.12
CA ASN A 174 -5.90 -14.07 -16.73
C ASN A 174 -6.15 -14.24 -15.22
N ARG A 175 -5.31 -13.67 -14.35
CA ARG A 175 -5.47 -13.67 -12.89
C ARG A 175 -5.98 -12.32 -12.42
N ASN A 176 -6.63 -12.28 -11.26
CA ASN A 176 -6.98 -11.01 -10.62
C ASN A 176 -5.71 -10.39 -10.05
N LEU A 177 -5.50 -9.09 -10.29
CA LEU A 177 -4.43 -8.30 -9.68
C LEU A 177 -5.06 -7.14 -8.92
N ILE A 178 -4.78 -7.04 -7.63
CA ILE A 178 -5.13 -5.88 -6.80
C ILE A 178 -3.84 -5.11 -6.51
N VAL A 179 -3.86 -3.82 -6.77
CA VAL A 179 -2.78 -2.89 -6.40
C VAL A 179 -3.27 -2.05 -5.24
N MET A 180 -2.54 -2.08 -4.13
CA MET A 180 -2.87 -1.37 -2.91
C MET A 180 -2.23 0.02 -2.91
N PRO A 181 -2.93 1.07 -2.42
CA PRO A 181 -2.31 2.36 -2.15
C PRO A 181 -1.31 2.23 -0.98
N SER A 182 -0.42 3.23 -0.85
CA SER A 182 0.46 3.30 0.31
C SER A 182 -0.30 3.66 1.58
N PHE A 183 0.13 3.09 2.71
CA PHE A 183 -0.36 3.43 4.04
C PHE A 183 0.36 4.64 4.65
N ASN A 184 1.39 5.13 3.97
CA ASN A 184 2.12 6.38 4.24
C ASN A 184 1.18 7.61 4.23
N PHE A 185 1.46 8.66 5.00
CA PHE A 185 0.63 9.89 5.06
C PHE A 185 1.27 11.11 4.40
N VAL A 186 2.54 11.01 4.04
CA VAL A 186 3.34 12.09 3.48
C VAL A 186 3.27 12.09 1.95
N THR A 187 3.12 10.92 1.32
CA THR A 187 2.96 10.80 -0.13
C THR A 187 1.56 10.32 -0.51
N GLU A 188 0.99 10.97 -1.52
CA GLU A 188 -0.27 10.52 -2.13
C GLU A 188 -0.06 9.36 -3.10
N GLY A 189 1.13 9.28 -3.72
CA GLY A 189 1.53 8.19 -4.61
C GLY A 189 1.61 8.56 -6.10
N SER A 190 1.65 7.53 -6.93
CA SER A 190 1.83 7.59 -8.39
C SER A 190 0.48 7.85 -9.07
N ASP A 191 0.38 8.93 -9.85
CA ASP A 191 -0.85 9.24 -10.59
C ASP A 191 -0.99 8.27 -11.75
N ILE A 192 -1.94 7.33 -11.62
CA ILE A 192 -2.13 6.24 -12.57
C ILE A 192 -2.63 6.72 -13.94
N LEU A 193 -3.07 7.99 -14.03
CA LEU A 193 -3.50 8.64 -15.27
C LEU A 193 -2.31 9.13 -16.12
N GLN A 194 -1.08 9.17 -15.58
CA GLN A 194 0.10 9.71 -16.27
C GLN A 194 1.03 8.65 -16.89
N SER A 195 0.61 7.38 -16.96
CA SER A 195 1.26 6.28 -17.71
C SER A 195 2.72 5.93 -17.38
N ASN A 196 3.25 6.31 -16.21
CA ASN A 196 4.60 5.93 -15.79
C ASN A 196 4.57 4.98 -14.59
N PHE A 197 4.59 3.68 -14.86
CA PHE A 197 4.47 2.66 -13.82
C PHE A 197 5.82 2.18 -13.29
N LEU A 198 5.91 1.91 -11.99
CA LEU A 198 7.10 1.33 -11.35
C LEU A 198 7.09 -0.19 -11.45
N SER A 199 5.96 -0.79 -11.08
CA SER A 199 5.82 -2.24 -10.95
C SER A 199 5.93 -2.96 -12.30
N PRO A 200 6.75 -4.03 -12.41
CA PRO A 200 6.76 -4.91 -13.58
C PRO A 200 5.40 -5.56 -13.87
N PHE A 201 4.46 -5.62 -12.91
CA PHE A 201 3.11 -6.09 -13.17
C PHE A 201 2.33 -5.09 -14.03
N LEU A 202 2.35 -3.81 -13.67
CA LEU A 202 1.60 -2.76 -14.36
C LEU A 202 2.18 -2.43 -15.73
N LYS A 203 3.50 -2.52 -15.88
CA LYS A 203 4.19 -2.41 -17.18
C LYS A 203 3.77 -3.47 -18.22
N LYS A 204 3.09 -4.54 -17.80
CA LYS A 204 2.73 -5.70 -18.63
C LYS A 204 1.23 -5.88 -18.83
N ILE A 205 0.43 -4.88 -18.45
CA ILE A 205 -1.02 -4.91 -18.63
C ILE A 205 -1.49 -3.61 -19.27
N ASP A 206 -2.72 -3.64 -19.76
CA ASP A 206 -3.45 -2.45 -20.14
C ASP A 206 -4.12 -1.86 -18.89
N VAL A 207 -3.55 -0.78 -18.35
CA VAL A 207 -4.04 -0.14 -17.12
C VAL A 207 -5.36 0.58 -17.34
N ASP A 208 -5.67 0.97 -18.57
CA ASP A 208 -6.91 1.64 -18.96
C ASP A 208 -8.16 0.79 -18.65
N GLU A 209 -8.00 -0.54 -18.62
CA GLU A 209 -9.05 -1.51 -18.31
C GLU A 209 -9.18 -1.83 -16.82
N CYS A 210 -8.30 -1.32 -15.97
CA CYS A 210 -8.37 -1.51 -14.53
C CYS A 210 -9.51 -0.71 -13.90
N ASN A 211 -10.20 -1.29 -12.91
CA ASN A 211 -11.20 -0.56 -12.12
C ASN A 211 -10.51 0.16 -10.95
N VAL A 212 -10.96 1.38 -10.67
CA VAL A 212 -10.43 2.26 -9.64
C VAL A 212 -11.39 2.34 -8.47
N TYR A 213 -10.86 2.16 -7.26
CA TYR A 213 -11.59 2.30 -6.01
C TYR A 213 -10.91 3.35 -5.14
N VAL A 214 -11.43 4.57 -5.13
CA VAL A 214 -10.89 5.69 -4.35
C VAL A 214 -11.21 5.49 -2.88
N VAL A 215 -10.28 5.86 -2.00
CA VAL A 215 -10.46 5.83 -0.56
C VAL A 215 -10.24 7.22 0.01
N GLU A 216 -11.26 7.73 0.69
CA GLU A 216 -11.22 9.01 1.40
C GLU A 216 -11.98 8.84 2.72
N ASP A 217 -11.40 9.27 3.84
CA ASP A 217 -12.05 9.25 5.17
C ASP A 217 -12.77 7.93 5.55
N PHE A 218 -12.12 6.78 5.32
CA PHE A 218 -12.68 5.42 5.54
C PHE A 218 -13.84 5.03 4.61
N GLU A 219 -14.28 5.92 3.72
CA GLU A 219 -15.23 5.63 2.65
C GLU A 219 -14.50 5.10 1.42
N VAL A 220 -15.19 4.27 0.64
CA VAL A 220 -14.64 3.67 -0.58
C VAL A 220 -15.62 3.93 -1.72
N PHE A 221 -15.13 4.57 -2.77
CA PHE A 221 -15.91 4.96 -3.94
C PHE A 221 -15.43 4.18 -5.18
N GLU A 222 -16.35 3.59 -5.92
CA GLU A 222 -16.04 2.93 -7.19
C GLU A 222 -16.12 3.95 -8.33
N PHE A 223 -14.96 4.27 -8.93
CA PHE A 223 -14.82 5.31 -9.96
C PHE A 223 -14.91 4.75 -11.39
N GLY A 224 -15.10 3.43 -11.54
CA GLY A 224 -15.12 2.78 -12.85
C GLY A 224 -13.70 2.52 -13.39
N LYS A 225 -13.56 2.46 -14.72
CA LYS A 225 -12.27 2.16 -15.34
C LYS A 225 -11.40 3.39 -15.50
N VAL A 226 -10.08 3.18 -15.50
CA VAL A 226 -9.09 4.24 -15.74
C VAL A 226 -9.41 5.04 -17.01
N LYS A 227 -9.72 4.38 -18.12
CA LYS A 227 -10.09 5.08 -19.37
C LYS A 227 -11.33 5.97 -19.28
N ASP A 228 -12.30 5.59 -18.44
CA ASP A 228 -13.53 6.34 -18.27
C ASP A 228 -13.23 7.63 -17.48
N ILE A 229 -12.34 7.55 -16.49
CA ILE A 229 -11.86 8.71 -15.71
C ILE A 229 -11.06 9.66 -16.60
N ILE A 230 -10.15 9.13 -17.42
CA ILE A 230 -9.36 9.94 -18.38
C ILE A 230 -10.30 10.72 -19.30
N LYS A 231 -11.33 10.04 -19.85
CA LYS A 231 -12.30 10.67 -20.73
C LYS A 231 -13.07 11.80 -20.03
N LEU A 232 -13.54 11.57 -18.81
CA LEU A 232 -14.28 12.57 -18.05
C LEU A 232 -13.44 13.83 -17.77
N GLN A 233 -12.17 13.67 -17.39
CA GLN A 233 -11.30 14.83 -17.14
C GLN A 233 -10.91 15.58 -18.42
N ALA A 234 -10.88 14.90 -19.56
CA ALA A 234 -10.65 15.56 -20.85
C ALA A 234 -11.85 16.41 -21.29
N ASP A 235 -13.07 16.00 -20.93
CA ASP A 235 -14.31 16.72 -21.26
C ASP A 235 -14.53 17.96 -20.35
N GLU A 236 -13.83 18.06 -19.21
CA GLU A 236 -13.89 19.19 -18.24
C GLU A 236 -12.80 20.26 -18.43
N LEU A 237 -11.87 20.05 -19.37
CA LEU A 237 -10.80 20.99 -19.75
C LEU A 237 -11.19 21.86 -20.95
#